data_AF-A0A2W6BX64-F1
#
_entry.id   AF-A0A2W6BX64-F1
#
_cell.length_a   1.000
_cell.length_b   1.000
_cell.length_c   1.000
_cell.angle_alpha   90.00
_cell.angle_beta   90.00
_cell.angle_gamma   90.00
#
_symmetry.space_group_name_H-M   'P 1'
#
loop_
_entity.id
_entity.type
_entity.pdbx_description
1 polymer ?
#
loop_
_entity_poly.entity_id
_entity_poly.type
_entity_poly.pdbx_seq_one_letter_code
_entity_poly.pdbx_strand_id
1 'polypeptide(L)'
;MTQMTKGGNVPVAALALRATLLWLGGAGVPDVDASALLLQADGKVSGDADFVYYNQPAHPSNAVRYLGKSSAAQFSDVIEIDLAQLPAGFDRVLLAASADGGTFGQVPGLELLLTDRVSGADVARFAMSATTETAFVGGELYRHSGGWKFRAVGQGYSSGLAGLAADFGIGVDDGGAATPAAAAPAPEPVVVPPAAQPPAAQPAVPEPPVAAPPVVAPPVVAQPLPAPPVVAAAPLPAPPVVAPPVVTPPPIPMPEPLVAPETAAASYSAPAPAEAAPPKPGYGPPAWAPPPPRPVAAPVPPPASPPAAPPAAPQDYPPAVYPAPAAPAPPATPPPPQHQQPSPPAGPAYPPAPPPASATLLSSGSLNLRRSEWISLVKPDGTALHRLVVGVGWFPAPGASNIDLDASVIAFDAQANKLEIVWHRNANEFMGALQHTGDSKTGATEGDAEAILVDLARLPERVAALVFTINSFTGQRFTDITRAYFRMADQLTEQEVVRFDLSDTQPSTAVLMAIVRRGTTGVWGVRAIGEFHDTRFVKKLVEPAARHVTML
;
A
#
# COMPACT_ATOMS: atom_id res chain seq x y z
N MET A 1 -12.49 -2.18 -33.92
CA MET A 1 -13.13 -2.89 -32.78
C MET A 1 -13.06 -4.38 -33.04
N THR A 2 -12.11 -5.06 -32.42
CA THR A 2 -11.88 -6.50 -32.59
C THR A 2 -12.18 -7.19 -31.26
N GLN A 3 -13.32 -7.86 -31.15
CA GLN A 3 -13.60 -8.72 -30.00
C GLN A 3 -12.79 -10.01 -30.16
N MET A 4 -12.02 -10.38 -29.15
CA MET A 4 -11.06 -11.48 -29.19
C MET A 4 -11.51 -12.63 -28.30
N THR A 5 -11.16 -13.84 -28.72
CA THR A 5 -11.28 -15.06 -27.92
C THR A 5 -9.90 -15.48 -27.40
N LYS A 6 -9.87 -16.32 -26.36
CA LYS A 6 -8.63 -16.86 -25.78
C LYS A 6 -7.76 -17.52 -26.86
N GLY A 7 -6.49 -17.13 -26.94
CA GLY A 7 -5.52 -17.55 -27.95
C GLY A 7 -5.53 -16.74 -29.25
N GLY A 8 -6.56 -15.92 -29.50
CA GLY A 8 -6.66 -15.05 -30.66
C GLY A 8 -5.56 -13.98 -30.69
N ASN A 9 -5.18 -13.52 -31.87
CA ASN A 9 -4.16 -12.49 -32.07
C ASN A 9 -4.51 -11.51 -33.21
N VAL A 10 -4.08 -10.26 -33.06
CA VAL A 10 -4.40 -9.13 -33.96
C VAL A 10 -3.12 -8.30 -34.22
N PRO A 11 -2.88 -7.78 -35.44
CA PRO A 11 -1.79 -6.84 -35.68
C PRO A 11 -2.04 -5.50 -34.99
N VAL A 12 -0.97 -4.87 -34.50
CA VAL A 12 -1.02 -3.60 -33.76
C VAL A 12 -0.16 -2.58 -34.52
N ALA A 13 -0.83 -1.65 -35.20
CA ALA A 13 -0.19 -0.59 -35.99
C ALA A 13 0.10 0.69 -35.19
N ALA A 14 -0.63 0.91 -34.09
CA ALA A 14 -0.40 2.03 -33.19
C ALA A 14 0.77 1.73 -32.24
N LEU A 15 1.67 2.70 -32.08
CA LEU A 15 2.82 2.59 -31.17
C LEU A 15 2.53 3.11 -29.77
N ALA A 16 1.58 4.05 -29.62
CA ALA A 16 1.14 4.58 -28.34
C ALA A 16 -0.23 4.00 -27.99
N LEU A 17 -0.27 3.10 -27.00
CA LEU A 17 -1.45 2.33 -26.62
C LEU A 17 -1.87 2.64 -25.18
N ARG A 18 -3.14 2.38 -24.88
CA ARG A 18 -3.68 2.31 -23.53
C ARG A 18 -4.38 0.98 -23.34
N ALA A 19 -3.92 0.21 -22.37
CA ALA A 19 -4.59 -0.97 -21.84
C ALA A 19 -5.45 -0.54 -20.64
N THR A 20 -6.75 -0.70 -20.76
CA THR A 20 -7.72 -0.45 -19.68
C THR A 20 -8.33 -1.77 -19.28
N LEU A 21 -8.12 -2.16 -18.02
CA LEU A 21 -8.89 -3.22 -17.37
C LEU A 21 -10.22 -2.63 -16.87
N LEU A 22 -11.32 -3.35 -17.07
CA LEU A 22 -12.68 -2.92 -16.74
C LEU A 22 -13.40 -4.01 -15.97
N TRP A 23 -14.15 -3.66 -14.91
CA TRP A 23 -15.03 -4.60 -14.20
C TRP A 23 -16.19 -3.87 -13.48
N LEU A 24 -17.18 -4.62 -13.02
CA LEU A 24 -18.30 -4.10 -12.22
C LEU A 24 -18.05 -4.37 -10.73
N GLY A 25 -18.20 -3.35 -9.89
CA GLY A 25 -18.08 -3.47 -8.44
C GLY A 25 -19.37 -3.96 -7.77
N GLY A 26 -19.25 -4.44 -6.53
CA GLY A 26 -20.39 -4.92 -5.73
C GLY A 26 -19.98 -5.43 -4.35
N ALA A 27 -20.95 -5.74 -3.50
CA ALA A 27 -20.68 -6.33 -2.18
C ALA A 27 -20.08 -7.73 -2.34
N GLY A 28 -18.86 -7.95 -1.82
CA GLY A 28 -18.13 -9.20 -1.96
C GLY A 28 -17.44 -9.41 -3.32
N VAL A 29 -17.36 -8.37 -4.16
CA VAL A 29 -16.48 -8.35 -5.34
C VAL A 29 -15.04 -8.04 -4.87
N PRO A 30 -14.04 -8.87 -5.22
CA PRO A 30 -12.63 -8.61 -4.92
C PRO A 30 -12.13 -7.30 -5.52
N ASP A 31 -11.12 -6.69 -4.90
CA ASP A 31 -10.47 -5.51 -5.46
C ASP A 31 -9.41 -5.94 -6.50
N VAL A 32 -9.42 -5.32 -7.67
CA VAL A 32 -8.66 -5.80 -8.85
C VAL A 32 -7.66 -4.76 -9.31
N ASP A 33 -6.39 -5.13 -9.43
CA ASP A 33 -5.30 -4.27 -9.88
C ASP A 33 -4.76 -4.72 -11.24
N ALA A 34 -4.45 -3.77 -12.13
CA ALA A 34 -3.75 -4.02 -13.38
C ALA A 34 -2.22 -3.94 -13.21
N SER A 35 -1.49 -4.76 -13.95
CA SER A 35 -0.02 -4.75 -14.00
C SER A 35 0.53 -5.16 -15.36
N ALA A 36 1.78 -4.80 -15.64
CA ALA A 36 2.47 -5.12 -16.88
C ALA A 36 3.92 -5.56 -16.64
N LEU A 37 4.38 -6.58 -17.36
CA LEU A 37 5.77 -7.07 -17.30
C LEU A 37 6.43 -6.82 -18.67
N LEU A 38 7.59 -6.16 -18.69
CA LEU A 38 8.42 -6.06 -19.89
C LEU A 38 9.33 -7.29 -19.95
N LEU A 39 9.25 -8.04 -21.05
CA LEU A 39 9.94 -9.32 -21.19
C LEU A 39 10.97 -9.29 -22.33
N GLN A 40 12.13 -9.88 -22.06
CA GLN A 40 13.19 -10.10 -23.03
C GLN A 40 12.89 -11.31 -23.92
N ALA A 41 13.77 -11.59 -24.89
CA ALA A 41 13.59 -12.67 -25.87
C ALA A 41 13.52 -14.08 -25.26
N ASP A 42 14.11 -14.31 -24.08
CA ASP A 42 13.98 -15.55 -23.32
C ASP A 42 12.60 -15.72 -22.65
N GLY A 43 11.82 -14.64 -22.55
CA GLY A 43 10.52 -14.58 -21.89
C GLY A 43 10.55 -14.13 -20.44
N LYS A 44 11.66 -13.57 -19.94
CA LYS A 44 11.79 -13.10 -18.54
C LYS A 44 12.00 -11.60 -18.44
N VAL A 45 11.76 -11.07 -17.25
CA VAL A 45 12.26 -9.74 -16.84
C VAL A 45 13.79 -9.78 -16.69
N SER A 46 14.44 -8.63 -16.80
CA SER A 46 15.86 -8.43 -16.46
C SER A 46 16.08 -8.00 -15.00
N GLY A 47 15.03 -7.50 -14.35
CA GLY A 47 14.98 -7.19 -12.93
C GLY A 47 13.65 -6.58 -12.53
N ASP A 48 13.47 -6.27 -11.25
CA ASP A 48 12.17 -5.82 -10.70
C ASP A 48 11.66 -4.51 -11.33
N ALA A 49 12.55 -3.67 -11.87
CA ALA A 49 12.24 -2.45 -12.59
C ALA A 49 11.35 -2.66 -13.85
N ASP A 50 11.33 -3.88 -14.39
CA ASP A 50 10.57 -4.27 -15.58
C ASP A 50 9.11 -4.62 -15.28
N PHE A 51 8.70 -4.61 -14.01
CA PHE A 51 7.33 -4.87 -13.56
C PHE A 51 6.62 -3.57 -13.17
N VAL A 52 5.67 -3.12 -13.99
CA VAL A 52 4.91 -1.86 -13.80
C VAL A 52 3.53 -2.15 -13.20
N TYR A 53 3.25 -1.52 -12.06
CA TYR A 53 2.01 -1.66 -11.27
C TYR A 53 1.88 -0.45 -10.33
N TYR A 54 0.86 -0.41 -9.48
CA TYR A 54 0.56 0.77 -8.65
C TYR A 54 1.73 1.29 -7.78
N ASN A 55 2.60 0.43 -7.26
CA ASN A 55 3.74 0.83 -6.42
C ASN A 55 5.05 1.03 -7.21
N GLN A 56 5.05 0.74 -8.52
CA GLN A 56 6.11 1.08 -9.45
C GLN A 56 5.48 1.61 -10.75
N PRO A 57 4.96 2.85 -10.74
CA PRO A 57 4.03 3.31 -11.76
C PRO A 57 4.67 3.67 -13.12
N ALA A 58 5.99 3.52 -13.28
CA ALA A 58 6.67 3.68 -14.56
C ALA A 58 7.90 2.78 -14.64
N HIS A 59 8.08 2.12 -15.79
CA HIS A 59 9.37 1.53 -16.17
C HIS A 59 10.41 2.66 -16.38
N PRO A 60 11.70 2.49 -16.03
CA PRO A 60 12.71 3.55 -16.16
C PRO A 60 12.84 4.20 -17.55
N SER A 61 12.55 3.48 -18.65
CA SER A 61 12.54 4.06 -20.00
C SER A 61 11.27 4.87 -20.35
N ASN A 62 10.32 5.02 -19.41
CA ASN A 62 8.98 5.58 -19.59
C ASN A 62 8.08 4.87 -20.64
N ALA A 63 8.53 3.77 -21.24
CA ALA A 63 7.79 3.02 -22.26
C ALA A 63 6.52 2.31 -21.74
N VAL A 64 6.40 2.07 -20.44
CA VAL A 64 5.18 1.54 -19.82
C VAL A 64 4.93 2.32 -18.53
N ARG A 65 3.69 2.79 -18.34
CA ARG A 65 3.28 3.65 -17.24
C ARG A 65 1.89 3.27 -16.73
N TYR A 66 1.78 3.02 -15.44
CA TYR A 66 0.51 2.92 -14.72
C TYR A 66 -0.06 4.35 -14.54
N LEU A 67 -1.37 4.53 -14.78
CA LEU A 67 -2.05 5.82 -14.61
C LEU A 67 -3.00 5.87 -13.40
N GLY A 68 -3.30 4.72 -12.80
CA GLY A 68 -4.19 4.65 -11.65
C GLY A 68 -5.57 4.07 -11.95
N LYS A 69 -6.16 3.64 -10.83
CA LYS A 69 -7.44 2.97 -10.69
C LYS A 69 -8.55 3.98 -10.42
N SER A 70 -9.71 3.81 -11.05
CA SER A 70 -10.87 4.69 -10.92
C SER A 70 -12.12 3.91 -10.53
N SER A 71 -12.79 4.34 -9.47
CA SER A 71 -14.02 3.75 -8.94
C SER A 71 -15.24 4.56 -9.38
N ALA A 72 -15.91 4.09 -10.43
CA ALA A 72 -17.20 4.61 -10.89
C ALA A 72 -18.24 3.46 -10.95
N ALA A 73 -19.37 3.67 -11.64
CA ALA A 73 -20.38 2.62 -11.83
C ALA A 73 -19.83 1.38 -12.56
N GLN A 74 -18.80 1.57 -13.38
CA GLN A 74 -17.84 0.55 -13.79
C GLN A 74 -16.48 0.96 -13.20
N PHE A 75 -15.75 0.02 -12.62
CA PHE A 75 -14.38 0.23 -12.16
C PHE A 75 -13.43 0.09 -13.36
N SER A 76 -12.35 0.86 -13.34
CA SER A 76 -11.29 0.76 -14.34
C SER A 76 -9.90 0.88 -13.73
N ASP A 77 -8.92 0.23 -14.35
CA ASP A 77 -7.51 0.43 -14.06
C ASP A 77 -6.72 0.52 -15.38
N VAL A 78 -5.71 1.39 -15.44
CA VAL A 78 -5.19 1.95 -16.69
C VAL A 78 -3.67 1.90 -16.76
N ILE A 79 -3.16 1.25 -17.81
CA ILE A 79 -1.73 1.21 -18.16
C ILE A 79 -1.55 1.79 -19.57
N GLU A 80 -0.59 2.68 -19.74
CA GLU A 80 -0.15 3.20 -21.04
C GLU A 80 1.17 2.59 -21.47
N ILE A 81 1.30 2.39 -22.79
CA ILE A 81 2.39 1.66 -23.41
C ILE A 81 2.85 2.44 -24.64
N ASP A 82 4.11 2.86 -24.65
CA ASP A 82 4.78 3.46 -25.80
C ASP A 82 5.80 2.48 -26.37
N LEU A 83 5.38 1.76 -27.40
CA LEU A 83 6.14 0.75 -28.12
C LEU A 83 7.28 1.33 -28.97
N ALA A 84 7.33 2.67 -29.14
CA ALA A 84 8.47 3.36 -29.77
C ALA A 84 9.57 3.69 -28.75
N GLN A 85 9.21 3.90 -27.48
CA GLN A 85 10.15 4.10 -26.37
C GLN A 85 10.64 2.79 -25.72
N LEU A 86 10.08 1.63 -26.11
CA LEU A 86 10.44 0.33 -25.55
C LEU A 86 11.88 -0.07 -25.94
N PRO A 87 12.81 -0.27 -24.98
CA PRO A 87 14.21 -0.57 -25.28
C PRO A 87 14.39 -1.82 -26.14
N ALA A 88 15.43 -1.84 -26.96
CA ALA A 88 15.61 -2.88 -27.98
C ALA A 88 15.69 -4.32 -27.44
N GLY A 89 16.13 -4.51 -26.18
CA GLY A 89 16.21 -5.81 -25.50
C GLY A 89 14.86 -6.43 -25.09
N PHE A 90 13.79 -5.65 -25.03
CA PHE A 90 12.44 -6.15 -24.76
C PHE A 90 11.68 -6.39 -26.06
N ASP A 91 11.15 -7.61 -26.23
CA ASP A 91 10.34 -8.00 -27.39
C ASP A 91 8.86 -8.21 -27.07
N ARG A 92 8.51 -8.20 -25.78
CA ARG A 92 7.17 -8.45 -25.24
C ARG A 92 6.81 -7.50 -24.11
N VAL A 93 5.52 -7.20 -24.01
CA VAL A 93 4.88 -6.58 -22.84
C VAL A 93 3.67 -7.42 -22.47
N LEU A 94 3.73 -8.10 -21.33
CA LEU A 94 2.65 -8.90 -20.77
C LEU A 94 1.66 -8.00 -20.03
N LEU A 95 0.36 -8.29 -20.13
CA LEU A 95 -0.70 -7.60 -19.40
C LEU A 95 -1.41 -8.57 -18.47
N ALA A 96 -1.27 -8.31 -17.18
CA ALA A 96 -1.76 -9.15 -16.09
C ALA A 96 -2.65 -8.35 -15.12
N ALA A 97 -3.49 -9.08 -14.39
CA ALA A 97 -4.30 -8.54 -13.31
C ALA A 97 -4.15 -9.42 -12.05
N SER A 98 -4.32 -8.83 -10.88
CA SER A 98 -4.44 -9.53 -9.59
C SER A 98 -5.70 -9.13 -8.85
N ALA A 99 -6.25 -10.04 -8.05
CA ALA A 99 -7.39 -9.81 -7.18
C ALA A 99 -6.99 -9.99 -5.71
N ASP A 100 -7.32 -9.00 -4.85
CA ASP A 100 -7.21 -9.11 -3.39
C ASP A 100 -8.62 -9.19 -2.76
N GLY A 101 -8.74 -9.91 -1.64
CA GLY A 101 -10.02 -10.18 -0.97
C GLY A 101 -10.88 -11.30 -1.60
N GLY A 102 -10.45 -11.97 -2.67
CA GLY A 102 -11.13 -13.14 -3.25
C GLY A 102 -10.59 -13.55 -4.62
N THR A 103 -11.40 -14.25 -5.43
CA THR A 103 -10.98 -14.81 -6.74
C THR A 103 -11.67 -14.13 -7.92
N PHE A 104 -11.05 -14.16 -9.11
CA PHE A 104 -11.59 -13.51 -10.30
C PHE A 104 -12.96 -14.05 -10.77
N GLY A 105 -13.35 -15.28 -10.40
CA GLY A 105 -14.71 -15.79 -10.62
C GLY A 105 -15.81 -15.02 -9.86
N GLN A 106 -15.43 -14.19 -8.89
CA GLN A 106 -16.32 -13.27 -8.16
C GLN A 106 -16.37 -11.85 -8.78
N VAL A 107 -15.64 -11.60 -9.89
CA VAL A 107 -15.53 -10.28 -10.52
C VAL A 107 -16.40 -10.19 -11.78
N PRO A 108 -17.61 -9.59 -11.70
CA PRO A 108 -18.50 -9.50 -12.85
C PRO A 108 -17.99 -8.52 -13.91
N GLY A 109 -18.12 -8.90 -15.19
CA GLY A 109 -17.87 -8.00 -16.33
C GLY A 109 -16.39 -7.67 -16.59
N LEU A 110 -15.46 -8.54 -16.20
CA LEU A 110 -14.03 -8.36 -16.41
C LEU A 110 -13.67 -8.33 -17.92
N GLU A 111 -13.22 -7.18 -18.43
CA GLU A 111 -12.78 -6.97 -19.82
C GLU A 111 -11.43 -6.25 -19.86
N LEU A 112 -10.50 -6.73 -20.70
CA LEU A 112 -9.31 -6.00 -21.10
C LEU A 112 -9.56 -5.31 -22.45
N LEU A 113 -9.55 -3.98 -22.44
CA LEU A 113 -9.68 -3.10 -23.60
C LEU A 113 -8.30 -2.52 -23.96
N LEU A 114 -7.89 -2.65 -25.22
CA LEU A 114 -6.68 -2.02 -25.76
C LEU A 114 -7.07 -0.98 -26.82
N THR A 115 -6.73 0.28 -26.58
CA THR A 115 -6.96 1.39 -27.52
C THR A 115 -5.65 2.03 -27.98
N ASP A 116 -5.68 2.67 -29.16
CA ASP A 116 -4.67 3.63 -29.59
C ASP A 116 -4.89 4.97 -28.87
N ARG A 117 -3.85 5.52 -28.22
CA ARG A 117 -3.93 6.83 -27.55
C ARG A 117 -4.10 8.00 -28.52
N VAL A 118 -3.66 7.86 -29.77
CA VAL A 118 -3.61 8.95 -30.75
C VAL A 118 -4.95 9.10 -31.48
N SER A 119 -5.52 8.01 -32.01
CA SER A 119 -6.84 8.03 -32.66
C SER A 119 -8.01 7.74 -31.72
N GLY A 120 -7.76 7.22 -30.51
CA GLY A 120 -8.80 6.74 -29.59
C GLY A 120 -9.45 5.42 -30.00
N ALA A 121 -8.96 4.73 -31.04
CA ALA A 121 -9.62 3.57 -31.63
C ALA A 121 -9.39 2.26 -30.85
N ASP A 122 -10.47 1.48 -30.67
CA ASP A 122 -10.45 0.11 -30.14
C ASP A 122 -9.65 -0.86 -31.04
N VAL A 123 -8.42 -1.17 -30.63
CA VAL A 123 -7.53 -2.16 -31.26
C VAL A 123 -8.01 -3.58 -30.93
N ALA A 124 -8.27 -3.84 -29.65
CA ALA A 124 -8.71 -5.14 -29.15
C ALA A 124 -9.62 -5.01 -27.93
N ARG A 125 -10.55 -5.96 -27.78
CA ARG A 125 -11.28 -6.23 -26.53
C ARG A 125 -11.26 -7.72 -26.22
N PHE A 126 -11.00 -8.07 -24.97
CA PHE A 126 -11.00 -9.44 -24.50
C PHE A 126 -11.76 -9.55 -23.18
N ALA A 127 -12.93 -10.19 -23.21
CA ALA A 127 -13.65 -10.58 -22.00
C ALA A 127 -12.89 -11.71 -21.30
N MET A 128 -12.51 -11.49 -20.04
CA MET A 128 -11.66 -12.39 -19.27
C MET A 128 -12.53 -13.30 -18.40
N SER A 129 -12.59 -14.59 -18.76
CA SER A 129 -13.29 -15.61 -17.98
C SER A 129 -12.32 -16.34 -17.05
N ALA A 130 -12.61 -16.29 -15.75
CA ALA A 130 -11.82 -16.90 -14.68
C ALA A 130 -12.74 -17.56 -13.63
N THR A 131 -12.15 -18.28 -12.67
CA THR A 131 -12.84 -19.08 -11.66
C THR A 131 -12.22 -18.91 -10.26
N THR A 132 -11.32 -19.80 -9.85
CA THR A 132 -10.67 -19.82 -8.53
C THR A 132 -9.33 -19.07 -8.49
N GLU A 133 -8.92 -18.45 -9.61
CA GLU A 133 -7.62 -17.82 -9.76
C GLU A 133 -7.58 -16.40 -9.17
N THR A 134 -6.41 -16.01 -8.66
CA THR A 134 -6.16 -14.72 -7.98
C THR A 134 -5.14 -13.84 -8.71
N ALA A 135 -4.46 -14.37 -9.72
CA ALA A 135 -3.82 -13.58 -10.78
C ALA A 135 -4.24 -14.12 -12.16
N PHE A 136 -4.20 -13.27 -13.18
CA PHE A 136 -4.69 -13.62 -14.51
C PHE A 136 -3.99 -12.80 -15.61
N VAL A 137 -3.39 -13.47 -16.59
CA VAL A 137 -2.82 -12.84 -17.79
C VAL A 137 -3.93 -12.62 -18.82
N GLY A 138 -4.31 -11.36 -19.01
CA GLY A 138 -5.28 -10.96 -20.03
C GLY A 138 -4.72 -11.11 -21.44
N GLY A 139 -3.50 -10.63 -21.68
CA GLY A 139 -2.88 -10.72 -23.00
C GLY A 139 -1.39 -10.37 -23.03
N GLU A 140 -0.79 -10.46 -24.21
CA GLU A 140 0.59 -10.08 -24.48
C GLU A 140 0.67 -9.22 -25.75
N LEU A 141 1.46 -8.15 -25.70
CA LEU A 141 2.00 -7.47 -26.87
C LEU A 141 3.34 -8.11 -27.19
N TYR A 142 3.59 -8.45 -28.46
CA TYR A 142 4.81 -9.13 -28.90
C TYR A 142 5.27 -8.67 -30.28
N ARG A 143 6.60 -8.59 -30.48
CA ARG A 143 7.19 -8.32 -31.79
C ARG A 143 7.05 -9.54 -32.71
N HIS A 144 6.65 -9.30 -33.95
CA HIS A 144 6.51 -10.35 -34.97
C HIS A 144 6.74 -9.78 -36.37
N SER A 145 7.68 -10.36 -37.12
CA SER A 145 7.96 -10.00 -38.51
C SER A 145 8.20 -8.49 -38.75
N GLY A 146 8.87 -7.82 -37.82
CA GLY A 146 9.18 -6.38 -37.87
C GLY A 146 8.07 -5.45 -37.39
N GLY A 147 6.87 -5.96 -37.08
CA GLY A 147 5.77 -5.20 -36.48
C GLY A 147 5.42 -5.68 -35.07
N TRP A 148 4.38 -5.07 -34.50
CA TRP A 148 3.78 -5.49 -33.22
C TRP A 148 2.47 -6.23 -33.42
N LYS A 149 2.18 -7.17 -32.52
CA LYS A 149 0.91 -7.90 -32.44
C LYS A 149 0.45 -7.97 -30.99
N PHE A 150 -0.87 -8.02 -30.78
CA PHE A 150 -1.48 -8.33 -29.50
C PHE A 150 -2.10 -9.73 -29.57
N ARG A 151 -2.04 -10.48 -28.47
CA ARG A 151 -2.69 -11.79 -28.29
C ARG A 151 -3.46 -11.81 -26.98
N ALA A 152 -4.70 -12.27 -27.02
CA ALA A 152 -5.48 -12.57 -25.82
C ALA A 152 -4.99 -13.91 -25.25
N VAL A 153 -4.46 -13.92 -24.03
CA VAL A 153 -3.81 -15.11 -23.44
C VAL A 153 -4.79 -15.88 -22.55
N GLY A 154 -5.53 -15.19 -21.68
CA GLY A 154 -6.59 -15.77 -20.87
C GLY A 154 -6.13 -16.84 -19.87
N GLN A 155 -4.95 -16.67 -19.26
CA GLN A 155 -4.36 -17.66 -18.34
C GLN A 155 -4.46 -17.20 -16.89
N GLY A 156 -5.28 -17.89 -16.11
CA GLY A 156 -5.35 -17.72 -14.66
C GLY A 156 -4.24 -18.45 -13.92
N TYR A 157 -3.90 -17.94 -12.74
CA TYR A 157 -2.94 -18.46 -11.79
C TYR A 157 -3.60 -18.61 -10.41
N SER A 158 -3.77 -19.85 -9.95
CA SER A 158 -4.27 -20.17 -8.60
C SER A 158 -3.23 -19.93 -7.50
N SER A 159 -1.94 -19.98 -7.85
CA SER A 159 -0.80 -19.50 -7.06
C SER A 159 -0.66 -17.97 -7.05
N GLY A 160 -1.64 -17.25 -7.61
CA GLY A 160 -1.70 -15.80 -7.61
C GLY A 160 -0.52 -15.11 -8.28
N LEU A 161 -0.30 -13.84 -7.90
CA LEU A 161 0.70 -12.99 -8.52
C LEU A 161 2.14 -13.43 -8.19
N ALA A 162 2.34 -14.27 -7.17
CA ALA A 162 3.62 -14.90 -6.87
C ALA A 162 3.98 -15.98 -7.90
N GLY A 163 3.06 -16.89 -8.22
CA GLY A 163 3.28 -17.89 -9.27
C GLY A 163 3.48 -17.29 -10.65
N LEU A 164 2.73 -16.22 -10.97
CA LEU A 164 2.93 -15.44 -12.19
C LEU A 164 4.33 -14.79 -12.21
N ALA A 165 4.76 -14.16 -11.12
CA ALA A 165 6.08 -13.55 -11.00
C ALA A 165 7.22 -14.56 -11.24
N ALA A 166 7.13 -15.76 -10.66
CA ALA A 166 8.13 -16.82 -10.81
C ALA A 166 8.27 -17.33 -12.27
N ASP A 167 7.15 -17.59 -12.95
CA ASP A 167 7.14 -18.02 -14.37
C ASP A 167 7.91 -17.03 -15.25
N PHE A 168 7.68 -15.73 -15.06
CA PHE A 168 8.33 -14.64 -15.82
C PHE A 168 9.67 -14.16 -15.22
N GLY A 169 10.22 -14.88 -14.25
CA GLY A 169 11.59 -14.67 -13.74
C GLY A 169 11.79 -13.47 -12.82
N ILE A 170 10.71 -12.87 -12.28
CA ILE A 170 10.81 -11.93 -11.16
C ILE A 170 11.32 -12.71 -9.94
N GLY A 171 12.23 -12.13 -9.16
CA GLY A 171 12.92 -12.78 -8.05
C GLY A 171 12.04 -12.99 -6.82
N VAL A 172 11.16 -14.01 -6.84
CA VAL A 172 10.51 -14.53 -5.63
C VAL A 172 11.54 -15.38 -4.86
N ASP A 173 12.05 -14.86 -3.76
CA ASP A 173 12.99 -15.58 -2.88
C ASP A 173 12.24 -16.60 -1.99
N ASP A 174 11.84 -17.71 -2.61
CA ASP A 174 11.30 -18.89 -1.92
C ASP A 174 12.41 -19.51 -1.04
N GLY A 175 12.50 -19.04 0.21
CA GLY A 175 13.38 -19.58 1.25
C GLY A 175 13.27 -21.10 1.33
N GLY A 176 14.32 -21.79 0.88
CA GLY A 176 14.24 -23.09 0.21
C GLY A 176 13.39 -24.19 0.84
N ALA A 177 12.11 -24.24 0.47
CA ALA A 177 11.28 -25.42 0.62
C ALA A 177 11.68 -26.45 -0.46
N ALA A 178 12.56 -27.40 -0.10
CA ALA A 178 12.94 -28.47 -1.01
C ALA A 178 11.71 -29.32 -1.40
N THR A 179 11.27 -29.19 -2.65
CA THR A 179 10.17 -29.99 -3.20
C THR A 179 10.45 -31.48 -2.98
N PRO A 180 9.57 -32.23 -2.28
CA PRO A 180 9.64 -33.68 -2.27
C PRO A 180 9.48 -34.15 -3.72
N ALA A 181 10.56 -34.68 -4.31
CA ALA A 181 10.59 -34.97 -5.74
C ALA A 181 9.51 -36.00 -6.10
N ALA A 182 8.43 -35.54 -6.75
CA ALA A 182 7.47 -36.42 -7.38
C ALA A 182 8.23 -37.24 -8.44
N ALA A 183 8.34 -38.54 -8.21
CA ALA A 183 9.34 -39.35 -8.88
C ALA A 183 9.14 -39.39 -10.41
N ALA A 184 10.13 -38.88 -11.14
CA ALA A 184 10.34 -39.32 -12.52
C ALA A 184 10.64 -40.83 -12.50
N PRO A 185 10.13 -41.61 -13.48
CA PRO A 185 10.32 -43.06 -13.49
C PRO A 185 11.80 -43.43 -13.59
N ALA A 186 12.22 -44.38 -12.76
CA ALA A 186 13.57 -44.95 -12.82
C ALA A 186 13.80 -45.67 -14.17
N PRO A 187 15.02 -45.66 -14.73
CA PRO A 187 15.28 -46.15 -16.08
C PRO A 187 15.11 -47.67 -16.20
N GLU A 188 14.57 -48.12 -17.34
CA GLU A 188 14.42 -49.54 -17.67
C GLU A 188 15.79 -50.22 -17.89
N PRO A 189 16.09 -51.34 -17.21
CA PRO A 189 17.25 -52.17 -17.51
C PRO A 189 16.96 -53.09 -18.72
N VAL A 190 17.48 -52.73 -19.89
CA VAL A 190 17.35 -53.55 -21.11
C VAL A 190 18.18 -54.83 -20.99
N VAL A 191 17.51 -55.98 -20.87
CA VAL A 191 18.11 -57.33 -21.00
C VAL A 191 17.22 -58.21 -21.88
N VAL A 192 17.84 -59.06 -22.71
CA VAL A 192 17.22 -59.72 -23.87
C VAL A 192 16.62 -61.11 -23.50
N PRO A 193 15.43 -61.48 -23.99
CA PRO A 193 14.84 -62.84 -23.83
C PRO A 193 15.60 -63.90 -24.68
N PRO A 194 15.58 -65.22 -24.36
CA PRO A 194 14.32 -65.99 -24.33
C PRO A 194 14.19 -67.25 -23.43
N ALA A 195 12.95 -67.75 -23.38
CA ALA A 195 12.51 -69.16 -23.24
C ALA A 195 12.73 -69.95 -21.93
N ALA A 196 11.62 -70.20 -21.22
CA ALA A 196 11.24 -71.53 -20.70
C ALA A 196 9.70 -71.61 -20.49
N GLN A 197 9.11 -72.81 -20.41
CA GLN A 197 7.66 -73.04 -20.27
C GLN A 197 7.25 -73.50 -18.85
N PRO A 198 5.97 -73.32 -18.43
CA PRO A 198 5.51 -73.59 -17.06
C PRO A 198 4.98 -75.03 -16.83
N PRO A 199 4.97 -75.53 -15.58
CA PRO A 199 4.18 -76.69 -15.14
C PRO A 199 2.79 -76.33 -14.57
N ALA A 200 1.91 -77.33 -14.50
CA ALA A 200 0.54 -77.27 -13.94
C ALA A 200 0.50 -76.98 -12.41
N ALA A 201 -0.52 -76.29 -11.86
CA ALA A 201 -1.82 -76.80 -11.33
C ALA A 201 -1.69 -77.94 -10.28
N GLN A 202 -2.47 -78.02 -9.20
CA GLN A 202 -3.94 -78.20 -9.15
C GLN A 202 -4.57 -77.81 -7.76
N PRO A 203 -5.83 -78.15 -7.33
CA PRO A 203 -6.69 -77.16 -6.64
C PRO A 203 -7.30 -77.55 -5.25
N ALA A 204 -7.96 -76.56 -4.61
CA ALA A 204 -9.05 -76.71 -3.62
C ALA A 204 -10.01 -75.50 -3.77
N VAL A 205 -11.29 -75.64 -4.16
CA VAL A 205 -12.50 -76.02 -3.36
C VAL A 205 -13.07 -74.82 -2.55
N PRO A 206 -14.39 -74.47 -2.64
CA PRO A 206 -14.90 -73.15 -2.27
C PRO A 206 -15.60 -73.05 -0.90
N GLU A 207 -15.70 -71.83 -0.37
CA GLU A 207 -16.52 -71.44 0.79
C GLU A 207 -17.74 -70.57 0.39
N PRO A 208 -18.80 -70.48 1.24
CA PRO A 208 -20.12 -69.98 0.86
C PRO A 208 -20.27 -68.44 0.85
N PRO A 209 -21.28 -67.89 0.15
CA PRO A 209 -21.53 -66.45 0.11
C PRO A 209 -22.11 -65.94 1.44
N VAL A 210 -21.40 -65.01 2.08
CA VAL A 210 -21.95 -64.18 3.17
C VAL A 210 -22.80 -63.06 2.57
N ALA A 211 -23.93 -62.74 3.21
CA ALA A 211 -24.98 -61.90 2.64
C ALA A 211 -24.55 -60.44 2.40
N ALA A 212 -25.11 -59.84 1.33
CA ALA A 212 -24.95 -58.42 1.04
C ALA A 212 -25.67 -57.54 2.09
N PRO A 213 -25.14 -56.35 2.43
CA PRO A 213 -25.89 -55.35 3.18
C PRO A 213 -27.09 -54.83 2.36
N PRO A 214 -28.18 -54.39 3.02
CA PRO A 214 -29.39 -53.98 2.32
C PRO A 214 -29.20 -52.71 1.49
N VAL A 215 -29.82 -52.68 0.31
CA VAL A 215 -29.89 -51.49 -0.55
C VAL A 215 -30.70 -50.41 0.16
N VAL A 216 -30.08 -49.26 0.46
CA VAL A 216 -30.80 -48.08 0.96
C VAL A 216 -31.57 -47.46 -0.21
N ALA A 217 -32.89 -47.34 -0.05
CA ALA A 217 -33.78 -46.77 -1.06
C ALA A 217 -33.51 -45.25 -1.27
N PRO A 218 -33.78 -44.71 -2.47
CA PRO A 218 -33.64 -43.28 -2.73
C PRO A 218 -34.63 -42.46 -1.86
N PRO A 219 -34.26 -41.23 -1.45
CA PRO A 219 -35.14 -40.38 -0.65
C PRO A 219 -36.40 -39.98 -1.43
N VAL A 220 -37.56 -40.10 -0.78
CA VAL A 220 -38.85 -39.73 -1.36
C VAL A 220 -38.95 -38.21 -1.47
N VAL A 221 -39.39 -37.72 -2.64
CA VAL A 221 -39.69 -36.30 -2.86
C VAL A 221 -40.89 -35.90 -2.01
N ALA A 222 -40.68 -35.06 -1.00
CA ALA A 222 -41.75 -34.49 -0.20
C ALA A 222 -42.57 -33.48 -1.04
N GLN A 223 -43.90 -33.63 -1.01
CA GLN A 223 -44.80 -32.67 -1.66
C GLN A 223 -44.89 -31.36 -0.83
N PRO A 224 -45.05 -30.19 -1.46
CA PRO A 224 -45.21 -28.94 -0.73
C PRO A 224 -46.54 -28.89 0.03
N LEU A 225 -46.48 -28.53 1.31
CA LEU A 225 -47.67 -28.24 2.12
C LEU A 225 -48.34 -26.93 1.65
N PRO A 226 -49.68 -26.82 1.72
CA PRO A 226 -50.39 -25.59 1.36
C PRO A 226 -50.08 -24.46 2.37
N ALA A 227 -49.99 -23.23 1.84
CA ALA A 227 -49.69 -22.05 2.65
C ALA A 227 -50.83 -21.70 3.64
N PRO A 228 -50.52 -21.12 4.82
CA PRO A 228 -51.53 -20.59 5.73
C PRO A 228 -52.25 -19.37 5.12
N PRO A 229 -53.49 -19.08 5.53
CA PRO A 229 -54.24 -17.93 5.03
C PRO A 229 -53.57 -16.61 5.43
N VAL A 230 -53.40 -15.71 4.46
CA VAL A 230 -52.84 -14.37 4.70
C VAL A 230 -53.86 -13.53 5.49
N VAL A 231 -53.61 -13.35 6.78
CA VAL A 231 -54.31 -12.34 7.58
C VAL A 231 -53.82 -10.97 7.11
N ALA A 232 -54.73 -10.12 6.63
CA ALA A 232 -54.39 -8.79 6.16
C ALA A 232 -53.91 -7.92 7.33
N ALA A 233 -52.60 -7.69 7.41
CA ALA A 233 -52.05 -6.67 8.29
C ALA A 233 -52.54 -5.28 7.84
N ALA A 234 -53.04 -4.48 8.78
CA ALA A 234 -53.40 -3.10 8.51
C ALA A 234 -52.17 -2.29 8.05
N PRO A 235 -52.33 -1.29 7.16
CA PRO A 235 -51.20 -0.48 6.72
C PRO A 235 -50.57 0.26 7.90
N LEU A 236 -49.26 0.13 8.05
CA LEU A 236 -48.48 0.94 8.98
C LEU A 236 -48.63 2.43 8.59
N PRO A 237 -48.76 3.35 9.57
CA PRO A 237 -48.76 4.77 9.26
C PRO A 237 -47.44 5.18 8.63
N ALA A 238 -47.50 6.03 7.61
CA ALA A 238 -46.31 6.52 6.92
C ALA A 238 -45.39 7.29 7.89
N PRO A 239 -44.05 7.22 7.75
CA PRO A 239 -43.13 8.02 8.53
C PRO A 239 -43.39 9.52 8.28
N PRO A 240 -43.19 10.39 9.28
CA PRO A 240 -43.35 11.83 9.09
C PRO A 240 -42.34 12.32 8.04
N VAL A 241 -42.84 13.04 7.03
CA VAL A 241 -41.99 13.68 6.02
C VAL A 241 -41.22 14.81 6.69
N VAL A 242 -39.97 14.54 7.06
CA VAL A 242 -39.01 15.59 7.44
C VAL A 242 -38.70 16.38 6.18
N ALA A 243 -39.16 17.62 6.12
CA ALA A 243 -38.85 18.52 5.01
C ALA A 243 -37.33 18.73 4.93
N PRO A 244 -36.74 18.80 3.73
CA PRO A 244 -35.33 19.14 3.59
C PRO A 244 -35.06 20.54 4.17
N PRO A 245 -33.85 20.80 4.71
CA PRO A 245 -33.49 22.13 5.17
C PRO A 245 -33.58 23.12 4.00
N VAL A 246 -34.19 24.28 4.22
CA VAL A 246 -34.28 25.34 3.21
C VAL A 246 -32.87 25.92 3.00
N VAL A 247 -32.18 25.41 1.98
CA VAL A 247 -30.94 26.01 1.49
C VAL A 247 -31.30 27.34 0.84
N THR A 248 -31.12 28.43 1.59
CA THR A 248 -31.13 29.78 1.01
C THR A 248 -30.01 29.88 -0.02
N PRO A 249 -30.29 30.24 -1.29
CA PRO A 249 -29.22 30.44 -2.26
C PRO A 249 -28.31 31.61 -1.82
N PRO A 250 -27.01 31.58 -2.18
CA PRO A 250 -26.15 32.74 -1.99
C PRO A 250 -26.72 33.94 -2.78
N PRO A 251 -26.44 35.19 -2.35
CA PRO A 251 -26.90 36.37 -3.06
C PRO A 251 -26.34 36.39 -4.49
N ILE A 252 -27.22 36.62 -5.46
CA ILE A 252 -26.86 36.74 -6.88
C ILE A 252 -25.93 37.96 -7.02
N PRO A 253 -24.70 37.81 -7.57
CA PRO A 253 -23.86 38.96 -7.88
C PRO A 253 -24.55 39.83 -8.94
N MET A 254 -24.61 41.14 -8.71
CA MET A 254 -25.23 42.07 -9.66
C MET A 254 -24.45 42.03 -10.99
N PRO A 255 -25.13 42.03 -12.15
CA PRO A 255 -24.46 42.05 -13.43
C PRO A 255 -23.74 43.40 -13.62
N GLU A 256 -22.45 43.35 -13.92
CA GLU A 256 -21.73 44.48 -14.51
C GLU A 256 -22.36 44.82 -15.88
N PRO A 257 -22.48 46.11 -16.24
CA PRO A 257 -23.07 46.48 -17.52
C PRO A 257 -22.16 46.03 -18.68
N LEU A 258 -22.70 45.20 -19.58
CA LEU A 258 -22.00 44.81 -20.81
C LEU A 258 -21.66 46.06 -21.63
N VAL A 259 -20.38 46.22 -21.95
CA VAL A 259 -19.90 47.09 -23.03
C VAL A 259 -19.27 46.21 -24.11
N ALA A 260 -19.88 46.20 -25.29
CA ALA A 260 -19.41 45.48 -26.46
C ALA A 260 -20.05 46.10 -27.72
N PRO A 261 -19.45 45.88 -28.91
CA PRO A 261 -18.01 45.93 -29.18
C PRO A 261 -17.72 46.73 -30.46
N GLU A 262 -16.49 47.24 -30.63
CA GLU A 262 -16.01 47.55 -31.98
C GLU A 262 -14.50 47.39 -32.14
N THR A 263 -14.11 46.86 -33.30
CA THR A 263 -12.72 46.66 -33.73
C THR A 263 -12.51 47.21 -35.13
N ALA A 264 -11.66 48.22 -35.32
CA ALA A 264 -10.74 48.35 -36.47
C ALA A 264 -9.97 49.69 -36.54
N ALA A 265 -8.82 49.63 -37.23
CA ALA A 265 -8.28 50.65 -38.14
C ALA A 265 -8.05 52.12 -37.65
N ALA A 266 -6.88 52.33 -37.04
CA ALA A 266 -5.78 53.11 -37.63
C ALA A 266 -5.99 54.57 -38.15
N SER A 267 -5.19 55.48 -37.55
CA SER A 267 -4.33 56.53 -38.21
C SER A 267 -4.62 58.03 -37.92
N TYR A 268 -3.51 58.80 -37.91
CA TYR A 268 -3.34 60.25 -38.10
C TYR A 268 -3.76 61.30 -37.02
N SER A 269 -2.73 61.91 -36.43
CA SER A 269 -2.49 63.35 -36.12
C SER A 269 -3.61 64.30 -35.65
N ALA A 270 -3.43 64.83 -34.41
CA ALA A 270 -3.13 66.25 -34.02
C ALA A 270 -3.76 67.47 -34.76
N PRO A 271 -3.91 68.68 -34.14
CA PRO A 271 -3.57 69.12 -32.77
C PRO A 271 -4.69 69.93 -32.04
N ALA A 272 -4.32 70.64 -30.96
CA ALA A 272 -5.10 71.65 -30.18
C ALA A 272 -5.33 72.98 -30.99
N PRO A 273 -6.02 74.06 -30.51
CA PRO A 273 -6.39 74.49 -29.13
C PRO A 273 -7.90 74.94 -29.01
N ALA A 274 -8.43 75.84 -28.14
CA ALA A 274 -7.86 76.82 -27.19
C ALA A 274 -8.82 77.29 -26.05
N GLU A 275 -8.20 77.76 -24.96
CA GLU A 275 -8.49 78.87 -24.01
C GLU A 275 -9.89 79.43 -23.63
N ALA A 276 -9.94 79.90 -22.37
CA ALA A 276 -10.75 80.99 -21.77
C ALA A 276 -12.02 80.68 -20.91
N ALA A 277 -12.17 81.45 -19.83
CA ALA A 277 -13.23 81.46 -18.80
C ALA A 277 -13.75 82.92 -18.63
N PRO A 278 -14.54 83.39 -17.59
CA PRO A 278 -15.09 82.78 -16.35
C PRO A 278 -16.62 83.14 -16.18
N PRO A 279 -17.27 83.46 -15.02
CA PRO A 279 -16.96 83.26 -13.57
C PRO A 279 -18.14 82.83 -12.62
N LYS A 280 -17.82 82.03 -11.56
CA LYS A 280 -18.35 82.09 -10.16
C LYS A 280 -19.88 81.88 -9.86
N PRO A 281 -20.29 81.64 -8.59
CA PRO A 281 -19.74 80.74 -7.55
C PRO A 281 -20.81 79.86 -6.83
N GLY A 282 -20.39 78.78 -6.15
CA GLY A 282 -21.27 77.93 -5.31
C GLY A 282 -20.49 77.12 -4.25
N TYR A 283 -21.14 76.66 -3.18
CA TYR A 283 -20.48 76.19 -1.93
C TYR A 283 -20.65 74.67 -1.63
N GLY A 284 -19.52 73.97 -1.43
CA GLY A 284 -19.41 72.70 -0.66
C GLY A 284 -20.06 71.43 -1.25
N PRO A 285 -19.89 70.24 -0.61
CA PRO A 285 -19.07 69.89 0.56
C PRO A 285 -17.70 69.23 0.16
N PRO A 286 -16.83 68.76 1.09
CA PRO A 286 -15.43 68.47 0.75
C PRO A 286 -15.16 67.07 0.19
N ALA A 287 -14.15 66.97 -0.67
CA ALA A 287 -13.62 65.70 -1.18
C ALA A 287 -12.52 65.11 -0.27
N TRP A 288 -12.49 63.78 -0.14
CA TRP A 288 -11.45 63.03 0.56
C TRP A 288 -10.16 62.97 -0.29
N ALA A 289 -9.04 63.39 0.28
CA ALA A 289 -7.71 63.25 -0.33
C ALA A 289 -6.98 62.04 0.27
N PRO A 290 -6.30 61.19 -0.55
CA PRO A 290 -5.47 60.12 -0.02
C PRO A 290 -4.23 60.70 0.70
N PRO A 291 -3.75 60.06 1.79
CA PRO A 291 -2.56 60.51 2.51
C PRO A 291 -1.28 60.31 1.69
N PRO A 292 -0.23 61.13 1.91
CA PRO A 292 1.05 60.96 1.23
C PRO A 292 1.76 59.66 1.64
N PRO A 293 2.63 59.09 0.79
CA PRO A 293 3.41 57.92 1.12
C PRO A 293 4.35 58.19 2.31
N ARG A 294 4.47 57.23 3.22
CA ARG A 294 5.41 57.31 4.35
C ARG A 294 6.85 57.16 3.83
N PRO A 295 7.84 57.89 4.37
CA PRO A 295 9.23 57.67 4.04
C PRO A 295 9.65 56.25 4.45
N VAL A 296 10.38 55.56 3.57
CA VAL A 296 10.91 54.22 3.86
C VAL A 296 12.04 54.35 4.88
N ALA A 297 11.91 53.68 6.03
CA ALA A 297 12.97 53.65 7.02
C ALA A 297 14.17 52.83 6.50
N ALA A 298 15.38 53.30 6.76
CA ALA A 298 16.60 52.54 6.45
C ALA A 298 16.64 51.23 7.26
N PRO A 299 17.26 50.15 6.73
CA PRO A 299 17.32 48.87 7.44
C PRO A 299 18.06 49.02 8.77
N VAL A 300 17.40 48.60 9.85
CA VAL A 300 17.98 48.58 11.19
C VAL A 300 18.98 47.41 11.27
N PRO A 301 20.24 47.62 11.70
CA PRO A 301 21.17 46.51 11.89
C PRO A 301 20.69 45.58 13.01
N PRO A 302 21.00 44.27 12.95
CA PRO A 302 20.62 43.34 14.01
C PRO A 302 21.25 43.75 15.36
N PRO A 303 20.58 43.47 16.49
CA PRO A 303 21.13 43.76 17.81
C PRO A 303 22.44 42.97 18.02
N ALA A 304 23.46 43.64 18.55
CA ALA A 304 24.72 42.98 18.89
C ALA A 304 24.50 41.91 19.98
N SER A 305 25.14 40.76 19.82
CA SER A 305 25.13 39.69 20.82
C SER A 305 25.59 40.23 22.19
N PRO A 306 24.96 39.82 23.31
CA PRO A 306 25.46 40.16 24.63
C PRO A 306 26.88 39.59 24.83
N PRO A 307 27.74 40.27 25.60
CA PRO A 307 29.09 39.77 25.88
C PRO A 307 29.02 38.42 26.61
N ALA A 308 29.97 37.54 26.31
CA ALA A 308 30.07 36.24 26.97
C ALA A 308 30.20 36.42 28.48
N ALA A 309 29.46 35.61 29.25
CA ALA A 309 29.58 35.59 30.70
C ALA A 309 31.00 35.21 31.12
N PRO A 310 31.56 35.81 32.19
CA PRO A 310 32.86 35.39 32.72
C PRO A 310 32.79 33.91 33.18
N PRO A 311 33.91 33.17 33.13
CA PRO A 311 33.94 31.80 33.64
C PRO A 311 33.53 31.80 35.12
N ALA A 312 32.64 30.88 35.49
CA ALA A 312 32.20 30.75 36.86
C ALA A 312 33.38 30.44 37.79
N ALA A 313 33.43 31.11 38.94
CA ALA A 313 34.37 30.75 40.00
C ALA A 313 34.12 29.29 40.44
N PRO A 314 35.15 28.54 40.86
CA PRO A 314 34.96 27.17 41.33
C PRO A 314 33.99 27.16 42.50
N GLN A 315 32.90 26.39 42.37
CA GLN A 315 31.98 26.19 43.48
C GLN A 315 32.58 25.19 44.47
N ASP A 316 32.59 25.57 45.75
CA ASP A 316 32.93 24.65 46.84
C ASP A 316 31.90 23.52 46.89
N TYR A 317 32.32 22.34 46.41
CA TYR A 317 31.56 21.12 46.62
C TYR A 317 31.55 20.78 48.12
N PRO A 318 30.39 20.49 48.74
CA PRO A 318 30.40 19.82 50.04
C PRO A 318 31.10 18.47 49.89
N PRO A 319 31.94 18.05 50.85
CA PRO A 319 32.82 16.89 50.69
C PRO A 319 32.01 15.60 50.47
N ALA A 320 32.45 14.81 49.49
CA ALA A 320 31.82 13.54 49.17
C ALA A 320 31.82 12.59 50.37
N VAL A 321 30.64 12.08 50.74
CA VAL A 321 30.51 11.03 51.77
C VAL A 321 30.92 9.70 51.15
N TYR A 322 32.18 9.33 51.35
CA TYR A 322 32.70 8.02 50.97
C TYR A 322 31.96 6.91 51.74
N PRO A 323 31.43 5.87 51.06
CA PRO A 323 31.08 4.63 51.73
C PRO A 323 32.32 4.01 52.39
N ALA A 324 32.16 3.47 53.59
CA ALA A 324 33.24 2.77 54.29
C ALA A 324 33.68 1.50 53.52
N PRO A 325 34.96 1.08 53.62
CA PRO A 325 35.43 -0.15 52.98
C PRO A 325 34.63 -1.36 53.48
N ALA A 326 34.26 -2.26 52.56
CA ALA A 326 33.42 -3.40 52.86
C ALA A 326 34.10 -4.40 53.82
N ALA A 327 33.35 -4.90 54.80
CA ALA A 327 33.75 -6.03 55.63
C ALA A 327 33.81 -7.33 54.79
N PRO A 328 34.68 -8.29 55.13
CA PRO A 328 34.76 -9.57 54.44
C PRO A 328 33.45 -10.37 54.57
N ALA A 329 33.04 -11.03 53.48
CA ALA A 329 31.76 -11.74 53.41
C ALA A 329 31.73 -12.98 54.33
N PRO A 330 30.57 -13.31 54.94
CA PRO A 330 30.36 -14.58 55.63
C PRO A 330 30.36 -15.76 54.63
N PRO A 331 30.65 -16.99 55.09
CA PRO A 331 30.67 -18.17 54.22
C PRO A 331 29.26 -18.49 53.66
N ALA A 332 29.23 -18.96 52.42
CA ALA A 332 27.98 -19.23 51.71
C ALA A 332 27.16 -20.36 52.36
N THR A 333 25.88 -20.10 52.61
CA THR A 333 24.90 -21.15 52.95
C THR A 333 24.55 -21.98 51.71
N PRO A 334 24.34 -23.31 51.84
CA PRO A 334 23.90 -24.13 50.72
C PRO A 334 22.50 -23.73 50.25
N PRO A 335 22.16 -23.95 48.96
CA PRO A 335 20.83 -23.65 48.44
C PRO A 335 19.75 -24.55 49.09
N PRO A 336 18.52 -24.04 49.31
CA PRO A 336 17.41 -24.85 49.79
C PRO A 336 16.99 -25.90 48.75
N PRO A 337 16.36 -27.02 49.18
CA PRO A 337 15.89 -28.05 48.26
C PRO A 337 14.82 -27.51 47.30
N GLN A 338 14.87 -27.97 46.05
CA GLN A 338 13.91 -27.58 45.01
C GLN A 338 12.52 -28.15 45.30
N HIS A 339 11.66 -27.35 45.94
CA HIS A 339 10.23 -27.61 45.92
C HIS A 339 9.72 -27.42 44.48
N GLN A 340 9.20 -28.49 43.89
CA GLN A 340 8.56 -28.43 42.57
C GLN A 340 7.32 -27.53 42.65
N GLN A 341 7.41 -26.34 42.08
CA GLN A 341 6.27 -25.43 41.97
C GLN A 341 5.27 -26.03 40.95
N PRO A 342 4.00 -26.27 41.33
CA PRO A 342 3.03 -26.81 40.40
C PRO A 342 2.76 -25.80 39.28
N SER A 343 2.65 -26.30 38.04
CA SER A 343 2.33 -25.48 36.87
C SER A 343 1.03 -24.70 37.08
N PRO A 344 0.97 -23.41 36.70
CA PRO A 344 -0.29 -22.67 36.73
C PRO A 344 -1.31 -23.32 35.78
N PRO A 345 -2.62 -23.25 36.08
CA PRO A 345 -3.64 -23.75 35.18
C PRO A 345 -3.58 -23.00 33.85
N ALA A 346 -3.81 -23.71 32.75
CA ALA A 346 -3.80 -23.11 31.41
C ALA A 346 -4.84 -21.97 31.32
N GLY A 347 -4.40 -20.81 30.84
CA GLY A 347 -5.30 -19.75 30.40
C GLY A 347 -6.17 -20.22 29.22
N PRO A 348 -7.28 -19.52 28.91
CA PRO A 348 -8.14 -19.89 27.79
C PRO A 348 -7.32 -20.00 26.49
N ALA A 349 -7.42 -21.15 25.83
CA ALA A 349 -6.61 -21.45 24.67
C ALA A 349 -6.85 -20.46 23.53
N TYR A 350 -5.76 -20.12 22.82
CA TYR A 350 -5.81 -19.28 21.62
C TYR A 350 -6.82 -19.86 20.61
N PRO A 351 -7.65 -19.03 19.94
CA PRO A 351 -8.11 -19.40 18.61
C PRO A 351 -6.85 -19.61 17.73
N PRO A 352 -6.77 -20.67 16.92
CA PRO A 352 -5.58 -20.93 16.14
C PRO A 352 -5.42 -19.83 15.09
N ALA A 353 -4.38 -19.01 15.24
CA ALA A 353 -3.90 -18.17 14.14
C ALA A 353 -3.60 -19.09 12.94
N PRO A 354 -3.91 -18.68 11.69
CA PRO A 354 -3.47 -19.43 10.52
C PRO A 354 -1.93 -19.53 10.56
N PRO A 355 -1.36 -20.66 10.11
CA PRO A 355 0.09 -20.76 10.00
C PRO A 355 0.61 -19.65 9.06
N PRO A 356 1.80 -19.08 9.30
CA PRO A 356 2.38 -18.10 8.40
C PRO A 356 2.66 -18.74 7.04
N ALA A 357 1.78 -18.51 6.08
CA ALA A 357 2.02 -18.82 4.68
C ALA A 357 3.08 -17.86 4.16
N SER A 358 4.19 -18.41 3.65
CA SER A 358 5.33 -17.68 3.06
C SER A 358 5.82 -16.49 3.89
N ALA A 359 6.58 -16.80 4.93
CA ALA A 359 7.42 -15.82 5.63
C ALA A 359 8.61 -15.40 4.74
N THR A 360 8.36 -14.52 3.77
CA THR A 360 9.37 -13.97 2.84
C THR A 360 10.58 -13.40 3.62
N LEU A 361 11.79 -13.74 3.18
CA LEU A 361 13.06 -13.31 3.79
C LEU A 361 13.44 -11.88 3.39
N LEU A 362 14.34 -11.25 4.17
CA LEU A 362 14.86 -9.91 3.91
C LEU A 362 15.86 -9.87 2.74
N SER A 363 15.37 -10.04 1.51
CA SER A 363 16.17 -9.96 0.29
C SER A 363 16.78 -8.56 0.07
N SER A 364 17.86 -8.48 -0.72
CA SER A 364 18.72 -7.28 -0.82
C SER A 364 18.21 -6.19 -1.78
N GLY A 365 16.90 -6.10 -2.00
CA GLY A 365 16.24 -5.07 -2.83
C GLY A 365 15.13 -4.34 -2.06
N SER A 366 14.79 -3.13 -2.48
CA SER A 366 13.70 -2.34 -1.84
C SER A 366 12.35 -3.05 -2.03
N LEU A 367 11.92 -3.78 -1.00
CA LEU A 367 10.76 -4.67 -1.09
C LEU A 367 9.45 -3.88 -1.04
N ASN A 368 8.91 -3.58 -2.22
CA ASN A 368 7.62 -2.93 -2.42
C ASN A 368 6.47 -3.86 -2.02
N LEU A 369 6.08 -3.79 -0.74
CA LEU A 369 5.04 -4.63 -0.13
C LEU A 369 3.68 -4.55 -0.83
N ARG A 370 3.03 -5.71 -0.96
CA ARG A 370 1.57 -5.81 -1.14
C ARG A 370 0.88 -5.48 0.19
N ARG A 371 -0.30 -4.84 0.13
CA ARG A 371 -1.06 -4.34 1.30
C ARG A 371 -1.51 -5.40 2.32
N SER A 372 -1.35 -6.69 2.01
CA SER A 372 -1.90 -7.82 2.78
C SER A 372 -0.84 -8.84 3.29
N GLU A 373 0.42 -8.76 2.85
CA GLU A 373 1.46 -9.78 3.11
C GLU A 373 2.30 -9.51 4.38
N TRP A 374 2.74 -10.58 5.08
CA TRP A 374 3.64 -10.50 6.25
C TRP A 374 5.07 -10.96 5.90
N ILE A 375 6.01 -10.02 5.88
CA ILE A 375 7.45 -10.32 5.81
C ILE A 375 7.96 -10.74 7.20
N SER A 376 8.89 -11.70 7.28
CA SER A 376 9.59 -11.98 8.52
C SER A 376 10.83 -11.09 8.66
N LEU A 377 11.03 -10.49 9.84
CA LEU A 377 12.21 -9.68 10.14
C LEU A 377 13.41 -10.58 10.48
N VAL A 378 13.80 -11.42 9.52
CA VAL A 378 14.92 -12.36 9.57
C VAL A 378 15.78 -12.16 8.32
N LYS A 379 17.07 -11.94 8.55
CA LYS A 379 18.08 -11.68 7.51
C LYS A 379 18.35 -12.94 6.68
N PRO A 380 18.94 -12.81 5.48
CA PRO A 380 19.33 -13.97 4.66
C PRO A 380 20.35 -14.93 5.33
N ASP A 381 21.06 -14.48 6.37
CA ASP A 381 21.94 -15.33 7.20
C ASP A 381 21.22 -16.10 8.31
N GLY A 382 19.89 -15.96 8.40
CA GLY A 382 19.05 -16.57 9.43
C GLY A 382 19.01 -15.82 10.77
N THR A 383 19.71 -14.69 10.92
CA THR A 383 19.66 -13.89 12.15
C THR A 383 18.43 -12.97 12.19
N ALA A 384 17.85 -12.78 13.37
CA ALA A 384 16.71 -11.88 13.53
C ALA A 384 17.16 -10.41 13.43
N LEU A 385 16.42 -9.61 12.66
CA LEU A 385 16.65 -8.18 12.54
C LEU A 385 16.16 -7.48 13.82
N HIS A 386 17.09 -7.19 14.72
CA HIS A 386 16.78 -6.62 16.04
C HIS A 386 16.69 -5.09 16.08
N ARG A 387 17.22 -4.37 15.09
CA ARG A 387 17.24 -2.90 15.09
C ARG A 387 16.75 -2.32 13.78
N LEU A 388 15.71 -1.51 13.86
CA LEU A 388 15.13 -0.80 12.72
C LEU A 388 15.35 0.71 12.86
N VAL A 389 15.49 1.38 11.73
CA VAL A 389 15.15 2.79 11.57
C VAL A 389 13.88 2.88 10.74
N VAL A 390 12.88 3.61 11.23
CA VAL A 390 11.67 3.97 10.47
C VAL A 390 11.79 5.45 10.12
N GLY A 391 12.06 5.73 8.85
CA GLY A 391 12.30 7.06 8.33
C GLY A 391 11.10 7.64 7.59
N VAL A 392 10.89 8.95 7.72
CA VAL A 392 9.87 9.70 7.00
C VAL A 392 10.53 10.95 6.43
N GLY A 393 10.43 11.16 5.12
CA GLY A 393 10.98 12.34 4.44
C GLY A 393 9.96 12.95 3.49
N TRP A 394 9.94 14.27 3.36
CA TRP A 394 9.02 15.00 2.48
C TRP A 394 9.57 16.35 2.04
N PHE A 395 9.07 16.86 0.93
CA PHE A 395 9.44 18.17 0.38
C PHE A 395 8.17 18.99 0.11
N PRO A 396 8.07 20.26 0.54
CA PRO A 396 6.88 21.08 0.29
C PRO A 396 6.66 21.33 -1.20
N ALA A 397 5.41 21.21 -1.66
CA ALA A 397 5.05 21.52 -3.05
C ALA A 397 5.36 22.99 -3.40
N PRO A 398 5.63 23.33 -4.68
CA PRO A 398 5.91 24.71 -5.09
C PRO A 398 4.80 25.70 -4.70
N GLY A 399 5.11 26.62 -3.78
CA GLY A 399 4.16 27.59 -3.23
C GLY A 399 3.51 27.18 -1.89
N ALA A 400 3.62 25.91 -1.50
CA ALA A 400 3.28 25.46 -0.15
C ALA A 400 4.46 25.73 0.82
N SER A 401 4.17 25.88 2.10
CA SER A 401 5.17 26.09 3.16
C SER A 401 4.61 25.68 4.52
N ASN A 402 5.50 25.56 5.52
CA ASN A 402 5.15 25.19 6.90
C ASN A 402 4.35 23.88 6.98
N ILE A 403 4.84 22.84 6.27
CA ILE A 403 4.24 21.50 6.23
C ILE A 403 4.89 20.65 7.32
N ASP A 404 4.12 20.44 8.39
CA ASP A 404 4.49 19.70 9.59
C ASP A 404 3.89 18.27 9.48
N LEU A 405 4.73 17.24 9.28
CA LEU A 405 4.34 15.82 9.29
C LEU A 405 5.00 15.10 10.47
N ASP A 406 4.23 14.72 11.49
CA ASP A 406 4.74 13.83 12.55
C ASP A 406 4.90 12.41 12.01
N ALA A 407 6.06 11.81 12.21
CA ALA A 407 6.18 10.37 12.38
C ALA A 407 5.70 9.97 13.78
N SER A 408 5.02 8.83 13.93
CA SER A 408 4.66 8.28 15.23
C SER A 408 4.55 6.75 15.22
N VAL A 409 4.74 6.12 16.39
CA VAL A 409 4.48 4.69 16.59
C VAL A 409 3.62 4.46 17.83
N ILE A 410 2.61 3.60 17.69
CA ILE A 410 1.69 3.21 18.76
C ILE A 410 2.02 1.77 19.15
N ALA A 411 2.38 1.55 20.41
CA ALA A 411 2.67 0.23 20.97
C ALA A 411 1.42 -0.39 21.59
N PHE A 412 1.19 -1.68 21.34
CA PHE A 412 0.01 -2.43 21.74
C PHE A 412 0.37 -3.73 22.47
N ASP A 413 -0.52 -4.15 23.37
CA ASP A 413 -0.49 -5.50 23.96
C ASP A 413 -1.17 -6.55 23.07
N ALA A 414 -1.15 -7.81 23.52
CA ALA A 414 -1.74 -8.95 22.81
C ALA A 414 -3.29 -8.92 22.76
N GLN A 415 -3.93 -7.97 23.43
CA GLN A 415 -5.37 -7.72 23.41
C GLN A 415 -5.70 -6.43 22.63
N ALA A 416 -4.71 -5.84 21.95
CA ALA A 416 -4.79 -4.56 21.24
C ALA A 416 -5.13 -3.35 22.13
N ASN A 417 -4.87 -3.42 23.44
CA ASN A 417 -4.88 -2.21 24.27
C ASN A 417 -3.62 -1.39 23.94
N LYS A 418 -3.81 -0.09 23.73
CA LYS A 418 -2.71 0.87 23.59
C LYS A 418 -1.88 0.88 24.88
N LEU A 419 -0.62 0.46 24.79
CA LEU A 419 0.36 0.60 25.86
C LEU A 419 0.88 2.03 25.90
N GLU A 420 1.55 2.48 24.82
CA GLU A 420 2.06 3.86 24.73
C GLU A 420 2.21 4.37 23.29
N ILE A 421 2.41 5.68 23.12
CA ILE A 421 2.65 6.35 21.83
C ILE A 421 4.00 7.08 21.89
N VAL A 422 4.87 6.79 20.93
CA VAL A 422 6.16 7.47 20.74
C VAL A 422 6.07 8.39 19.52
N TRP A 423 6.45 9.64 19.75
CA TRP A 423 6.28 10.80 18.88
C TRP A 423 7.17 11.93 19.44
N HIS A 424 7.31 13.07 18.76
CA HIS A 424 8.28 14.11 19.13
C HIS A 424 8.20 14.60 20.60
N ARG A 425 7.05 14.50 21.28
CA ARG A 425 6.88 14.88 22.70
C ARG A 425 7.06 13.74 23.71
N ASN A 426 6.98 12.49 23.26
CA ASN A 426 7.36 11.32 24.05
C ASN A 426 8.40 10.52 23.26
N ALA A 427 9.59 11.12 23.16
CA ALA A 427 10.62 10.72 22.19
C ALA A 427 11.49 9.53 22.65
N ASN A 428 11.24 8.95 23.84
CA ASN A 428 12.02 7.81 24.35
C ASN A 428 11.16 6.98 25.30
N GLU A 429 10.87 5.74 24.91
CA GLU A 429 10.05 4.82 25.70
C GLU A 429 10.65 3.42 25.80
N PHE A 430 10.09 2.64 26.73
CA PHE A 430 10.52 1.26 27.01
C PHE A 430 12.05 1.17 27.24
N MET A 431 12.58 2.09 28.04
CA MET A 431 14.02 2.25 28.33
C MET A 431 14.89 2.55 27.09
N GLY A 432 14.33 3.21 26.07
CA GLY A 432 15.01 3.49 24.80
C GLY A 432 15.02 2.28 23.86
N ALA A 433 13.99 1.44 23.91
CA ALA A 433 13.70 0.46 22.87
C ALA A 433 12.85 1.06 21.73
N LEU A 434 12.18 2.20 21.99
CA LEU A 434 11.62 3.09 20.97
C LEU A 434 12.17 4.50 21.20
N GLN A 435 12.73 5.14 20.18
CA GLN A 435 13.28 6.49 20.27
C GLN A 435 12.99 7.31 19.01
N HIS A 436 12.41 8.49 19.17
CA HIS A 436 12.19 9.47 18.09
C HIS A 436 13.41 10.39 17.98
N THR A 437 13.89 10.70 16.77
CA THR A 437 15.12 11.48 16.57
C THR A 437 14.93 12.98 16.72
N GLY A 438 13.75 13.50 16.37
CA GLY A 438 13.42 14.93 16.44
C GLY A 438 12.14 15.27 15.68
N ASP A 439 11.66 16.51 15.86
CA ASP A 439 10.52 17.09 15.14
C ASP A 439 11.05 18.00 13.99
N SER A 440 10.51 17.85 12.77
CA SER A 440 11.07 18.46 11.55
C SER A 440 10.03 19.23 10.69
N LYS A 441 9.58 20.38 11.20
CA LYS A 441 8.54 21.30 10.63
C LYS A 441 8.73 21.81 9.20
N THR A 442 9.82 21.44 8.55
CA THR A 442 10.21 21.88 7.19
C THR A 442 10.37 20.73 6.21
N GLY A 443 10.33 19.47 6.66
CA GLY A 443 10.65 18.31 5.85
C GLY A 443 12.16 18.13 5.60
N ALA A 444 12.49 17.29 4.62
CA ALA A 444 13.84 16.86 4.34
C ALA A 444 14.60 17.88 3.47
N THR A 445 15.88 18.07 3.76
CA THR A 445 16.85 18.66 2.83
C THR A 445 17.62 17.56 2.09
N GLU A 446 18.02 16.52 2.82
CA GLU A 446 18.63 15.28 2.34
C GLU A 446 18.29 14.17 3.35
N GLY A 447 18.13 12.92 2.90
CA GLY A 447 17.76 11.79 3.78
C GLY A 447 16.33 11.83 4.34
N ASP A 448 16.13 11.22 5.51
CA ASP A 448 14.87 11.28 6.27
C ASP A 448 14.74 12.62 7.00
N ALA A 449 13.52 13.17 7.07
CA ALA A 449 13.23 14.39 7.84
C ALA A 449 13.00 14.08 9.33
N GLU A 450 12.29 12.99 9.62
CA GLU A 450 12.08 12.43 10.95
C GLU A 450 12.39 10.93 10.93
N ALA A 451 12.86 10.39 12.06
CA ALA A 451 13.09 8.96 12.19
C ALA A 451 12.72 8.42 13.58
N ILE A 452 12.29 7.15 13.62
CA ILE A 452 12.03 6.39 14.83
C ILE A 452 12.95 5.17 14.84
N LEU A 453 13.84 5.13 15.83
CA LEU A 453 14.73 4.00 16.11
C LEU A 453 13.99 2.97 16.97
N VAL A 454 14.10 1.70 16.61
CA VAL A 454 13.37 0.60 17.25
C VAL A 454 14.34 -0.55 17.54
N ASP A 455 14.55 -0.87 18.82
CA ASP A 455 15.32 -2.05 19.27
C ASP A 455 14.35 -3.14 19.71
N LEU A 456 13.98 -4.00 18.75
CA LEU A 456 13.02 -5.10 18.89
C LEU A 456 13.46 -6.17 19.90
N ALA A 457 14.76 -6.22 20.26
CA ALA A 457 15.28 -7.12 21.29
C ALA A 457 15.11 -6.56 22.71
N ARG A 458 14.89 -5.25 22.85
CA ARG A 458 14.76 -4.54 24.14
C ARG A 458 13.31 -4.20 24.51
N LEU A 459 12.35 -4.47 23.62
CA LEU A 459 10.91 -4.32 23.91
C LEU A 459 10.47 -5.32 24.99
N PRO A 460 9.76 -4.87 26.05
CA PRO A 460 9.19 -5.77 27.05
C PRO A 460 8.15 -6.72 26.45
N GLU A 461 8.08 -7.96 26.95
CA GLU A 461 7.24 -9.03 26.35
C GLU A 461 5.74 -8.72 26.26
N ARG A 462 5.25 -7.75 27.05
CA ARG A 462 3.87 -7.25 26.95
C ARG A 462 3.59 -6.49 25.65
N VAL A 463 4.61 -6.02 24.93
CA VAL A 463 4.47 -5.35 23.63
C VAL A 463 4.36 -6.43 22.55
N ALA A 464 3.13 -6.64 22.06
CA ALA A 464 2.85 -7.64 21.03
C ALA A 464 2.91 -7.05 19.61
N ALA A 465 2.60 -5.75 19.47
CA ALA A 465 2.63 -5.05 18.19
C ALA A 465 3.02 -3.58 18.32
N LEU A 466 3.57 -3.05 17.23
CA LEU A 466 3.85 -1.64 16.96
C LEU A 466 3.12 -1.26 15.66
N VAL A 467 2.34 -0.17 15.66
CA VAL A 467 1.74 0.38 14.43
C VAL A 467 2.33 1.76 14.16
N PHE A 468 2.91 1.93 12.97
CA PHE A 468 3.56 3.16 12.53
C PHE A 468 2.58 4.02 11.75
N THR A 469 2.56 5.32 12.03
CA THR A 469 1.59 6.28 11.50
C THR A 469 2.26 7.58 11.12
N ILE A 470 1.73 8.25 10.09
CA ILE A 470 2.10 9.63 9.74
C ILE A 470 0.84 10.50 9.86
N ASN A 471 0.95 11.69 10.44
CA ASN A 471 -0.12 12.70 10.42
C ASN A 471 0.41 14.11 10.16
N SER A 472 -0.35 14.95 9.44
CA SER A 472 -0.06 16.38 9.40
C SER A 472 -0.67 17.08 10.62
N PHE A 473 0.19 17.65 11.48
CA PHE A 473 -0.25 18.41 12.65
C PHE A 473 -0.90 19.74 12.25
N THR A 474 -0.26 20.46 11.33
CA THR A 474 -0.79 21.69 10.72
C THR A 474 -1.98 21.42 9.80
N GLY A 475 -2.11 20.18 9.29
CA GLY A 475 -3.29 19.63 8.63
C GLY A 475 -3.43 19.99 7.16
N GLN A 476 -2.29 20.10 6.47
CA GLN A 476 -2.20 19.94 5.02
C GLN A 476 -2.52 18.49 4.64
N ARG A 477 -2.88 18.27 3.38
CA ARG A 477 -3.12 16.95 2.81
C ARG A 477 -1.87 16.41 2.17
N PHE A 478 -1.76 15.09 1.99
CA PHE A 478 -0.62 14.50 1.28
C PHE A 478 -0.51 14.97 -0.19
N THR A 479 -1.61 15.48 -0.79
CA THR A 479 -1.61 16.17 -2.09
C THR A 479 -0.86 17.49 -2.12
N ASP A 480 -0.60 18.11 -0.96
CA ASP A 480 0.05 19.42 -0.84
C ASP A 480 1.59 19.26 -0.71
N ILE A 481 2.09 18.03 -0.88
CA ILE A 481 3.43 17.56 -0.52
C ILE A 481 4.02 16.77 -1.69
N THR A 482 5.32 16.91 -1.93
CA THR A 482 6.03 16.24 -3.03
C THR A 482 7.18 15.40 -2.51
N ARG A 483 7.51 14.31 -3.22
CA ARG A 483 8.61 13.40 -2.85
C ARG A 483 8.50 12.94 -1.40
N ALA A 484 7.27 12.75 -0.92
CA ALA A 484 6.97 12.28 0.42
C ALA A 484 7.15 10.77 0.46
N TYR A 485 7.77 10.23 1.49
CA TYR A 485 8.00 8.79 1.61
C TYR A 485 8.07 8.32 3.05
N PHE A 486 7.77 7.03 3.23
CA PHE A 486 8.04 6.25 4.43
C PHE A 486 9.03 5.15 4.07
N ARG A 487 10.03 4.90 4.93
CA ARG A 487 10.88 3.71 4.87
C ARG A 487 10.98 3.02 6.22
N MET A 488 11.20 1.72 6.21
CA MET A 488 11.67 0.94 7.34
C MET A 488 12.90 0.18 6.89
N ALA A 489 14.03 0.33 7.59
CA ALA A 489 15.31 -0.25 7.20
C ALA A 489 16.06 -0.82 8.41
N ASP A 490 17.04 -1.71 8.16
CA ASP A 490 18.00 -2.14 9.17
C ASP A 490 18.88 -0.95 9.60
N GLN A 491 18.93 -0.67 10.91
CA GLN A 491 19.69 0.46 11.45
C GLN A 491 21.22 0.35 11.23
N LEU A 492 21.75 -0.85 10.98
CA LEU A 492 23.19 -1.10 10.81
C LEU A 492 23.66 -1.09 9.35
N THR A 493 22.78 -1.41 8.40
CA THR A 493 23.13 -1.52 6.97
C THR A 493 22.37 -0.53 6.07
N GLU A 494 21.37 0.17 6.61
CA GLU A 494 20.40 0.99 5.89
C GLU A 494 19.59 0.26 4.80
N GLN A 495 19.67 -1.07 4.72
CA GLN A 495 18.89 -1.90 3.80
C GLN A 495 17.39 -1.74 4.11
N GLU A 496 16.63 -1.21 3.14
CA GLU A 496 15.18 -1.02 3.24
C GLU A 496 14.45 -2.38 3.25
N VAL A 497 13.65 -2.59 4.29
CA VAL A 497 12.72 -3.70 4.48
C VAL A 497 11.35 -3.38 3.89
N VAL A 498 10.94 -2.12 3.99
CA VAL A 498 9.66 -1.60 3.46
C VAL A 498 9.89 -0.18 2.97
N ARG A 499 9.35 0.16 1.80
CA ARG A 499 9.26 1.53 1.29
C ARG A 499 7.85 1.82 0.76
N PHE A 500 7.38 3.05 0.97
CA PHE A 500 6.19 3.60 0.33
C PHE A 500 6.47 5.03 -0.14
N ASP A 501 6.08 5.36 -1.36
CA ASP A 501 5.90 6.75 -1.76
C ASP A 501 4.53 7.26 -1.26
N LEU A 502 4.47 8.53 -0.88
CA LEU A 502 3.31 9.23 -0.34
C LEU A 502 2.94 10.47 -1.19
N SER A 503 3.74 10.78 -2.20
CA SER A 503 3.45 11.82 -3.19
C SER A 503 2.18 11.49 -3.98
N ASP A 504 1.40 12.51 -4.34
CA ASP A 504 0.19 12.39 -5.16
C ASP A 504 -0.87 11.38 -4.62
N THR A 505 -0.81 11.05 -3.32
CA THR A 505 -1.73 10.12 -2.67
C THR A 505 -3.08 10.78 -2.28
N GLN A 506 -3.94 10.01 -1.62
CA GLN A 506 -5.31 10.41 -1.26
C GLN A 506 -5.33 11.74 -0.47
N PRO A 507 -6.31 12.64 -0.68
CA PRO A 507 -6.35 13.99 -0.09
C PRO A 507 -6.75 14.03 1.40
N SER A 508 -6.13 13.15 2.20
CA SER A 508 -6.32 12.96 3.62
C SER A 508 -5.17 13.56 4.43
N THR A 509 -5.34 13.62 5.76
CA THR A 509 -4.41 14.30 6.69
C THR A 509 -3.59 13.35 7.59
N ALA A 510 -3.90 12.06 7.61
CA ALA A 510 -3.14 11.02 8.29
C ALA A 510 -3.23 9.65 7.58
N VAL A 511 -2.31 8.75 7.92
CA VAL A 511 -2.23 7.39 7.35
C VAL A 511 -1.59 6.40 8.33
N LEU A 512 -2.13 5.18 8.40
CA LEU A 512 -1.49 4.02 9.03
C LEU A 512 -0.55 3.38 8.00
N MET A 513 0.76 3.34 8.27
CA MET A 513 1.74 2.88 7.28
C MET A 513 1.97 1.37 7.34
N ALA A 514 2.36 0.86 8.50
CA ALA A 514 2.75 -0.54 8.69
C ALA A 514 2.52 -1.00 10.14
N ILE A 515 2.37 -2.31 10.32
CA ILE A 515 2.36 -2.98 11.63
C ILE A 515 3.54 -3.94 11.73
N VAL A 516 4.26 -3.88 12.85
CA VAL A 516 5.29 -4.85 13.24
C VAL A 516 4.76 -5.64 14.44
N ARG A 517 4.65 -6.97 14.32
CA ARG A 517 4.03 -7.85 15.34
C ARG A 517 4.99 -8.98 15.73
N ARG A 518 5.01 -9.34 17.02
CA ARG A 518 5.77 -10.50 17.53
C ARG A 518 4.97 -11.78 17.26
N GLY A 519 5.52 -12.68 16.48
CA GLY A 519 4.94 -14.00 16.20
C GLY A 519 5.06 -14.95 17.39
N THR A 520 4.36 -16.09 17.32
CA THR A 520 4.33 -17.12 18.38
C THR A 520 5.70 -17.77 18.63
N THR A 521 6.60 -17.74 17.66
CA THR A 521 8.01 -18.17 17.77
C THR A 521 8.92 -17.11 18.41
N GLY A 522 8.39 -15.95 18.79
CA GLY A 522 9.14 -14.80 19.29
C GLY A 522 9.81 -13.94 18.21
N VAL A 523 9.85 -14.42 16.96
CA VAL A 523 10.32 -13.69 15.78
C VAL A 523 9.34 -12.56 15.44
N TRP A 524 9.85 -11.39 15.06
CA TRP A 524 9.02 -10.28 14.60
C TRP A 524 8.73 -10.37 13.09
N GLY A 525 7.55 -9.94 12.67
CA GLY A 525 7.18 -9.76 11.26
C GLY A 525 6.59 -8.37 11.01
N VAL A 526 6.63 -7.91 9.76
CA VAL A 526 6.08 -6.62 9.31
C VAL A 526 5.04 -6.82 8.20
N ARG A 527 3.97 -6.02 8.23
CA ARG A 527 2.94 -5.96 7.18
C ARG A 527 2.55 -4.52 6.88
N ALA A 528 2.29 -4.24 5.60
CA ALA A 528 1.77 -2.97 5.10
C ALA A 528 0.34 -2.70 5.57
N ILE A 529 -0.07 -1.43 5.64
CA ILE A 529 -1.48 -1.06 5.88
C ILE A 529 -1.96 -0.07 4.81
N GLY A 530 -1.44 1.16 4.82
CA GLY A 530 -1.86 2.23 3.92
C GLY A 530 -3.33 2.67 4.09
N GLU A 531 -3.88 2.60 5.31
CA GLU A 531 -5.24 3.07 5.63
C GLU A 531 -5.20 4.58 5.90
N PHE A 532 -5.84 5.37 5.04
CA PHE A 532 -5.89 6.83 5.15
C PHE A 532 -7.00 7.30 6.11
N HIS A 533 -6.74 8.41 6.79
CA HIS A 533 -7.62 8.99 7.81
C HIS A 533 -7.60 10.52 7.78
N ASP A 534 -8.71 11.13 8.20
CA ASP A 534 -8.79 12.57 8.41
C ASP A 534 -8.65 12.94 9.89
N THR A 535 -7.41 13.08 10.34
CA THR A 535 -7.09 13.57 11.68
C THR A 535 -5.70 14.20 11.76
N ARG A 536 -5.53 15.14 12.71
CA ARG A 536 -4.27 15.84 13.00
C ARG A 536 -3.58 15.32 14.26
N PHE A 537 -4.05 14.19 14.80
CA PHE A 537 -3.63 13.69 16.12
C PHE A 537 -3.52 12.16 16.11
N VAL A 538 -2.32 11.62 16.30
CA VAL A 538 -2.04 10.19 16.50
C VAL A 538 -2.97 9.53 17.54
N LYS A 539 -3.43 10.27 18.56
CA LYS A 539 -4.42 9.78 19.56
C LYS A 539 -5.76 9.35 18.96
N LYS A 540 -6.13 9.82 17.76
CA LYS A 540 -7.31 9.39 17.00
C LYS A 540 -7.03 8.21 16.07
N LEU A 541 -5.76 7.91 15.79
CA LEU A 541 -5.33 6.74 15.02
C LEU A 541 -5.24 5.46 15.87
N VAL A 542 -5.29 5.56 17.20
CA VAL A 542 -5.20 4.42 18.13
C VAL A 542 -6.28 3.37 17.90
N GLU A 543 -7.53 3.78 17.71
CA GLU A 543 -8.66 2.86 17.49
C GLU A 543 -8.62 2.21 16.09
N PRO A 544 -8.36 2.94 14.99
CA PRO A 544 -7.99 2.35 13.72
C PRO A 544 -6.80 1.38 13.76
N ALA A 545 -5.71 1.76 14.43
CA ALA A 545 -4.52 0.93 14.56
C ALA A 545 -4.79 -0.37 15.35
N ALA A 546 -5.62 -0.30 16.41
CA ALA A 546 -6.03 -1.48 17.18
C ALA A 546 -6.77 -2.51 16.31
N ARG A 547 -7.55 -2.08 15.30
CA ARG A 547 -8.19 -3.01 14.33
C ARG A 547 -7.16 -3.86 13.58
N HIS A 548 -5.99 -3.33 13.27
CA HIS A 548 -4.91 -4.08 12.59
C HIS A 548 -4.14 -5.03 13.51
N VAL A 549 -4.28 -4.87 14.84
CA VAL A 549 -3.76 -5.80 15.84
C VAL A 549 -4.77 -6.92 16.14
N THR A 550 -6.09 -6.66 16.03
CA THR A 550 -7.14 -7.65 16.32
C THR A 550 -7.65 -8.46 15.13
N MET A 551 -7.56 -7.97 13.89
CA MET A 551 -8.11 -8.67 12.71
C MET A 551 -7.31 -9.92 12.23
N LEU A 552 -6.41 -10.47 13.06
CA LEU A 552 -5.56 -11.64 12.76
C LEU A 552 -5.25 -12.48 14.01
#